data_AF-A0A349SVP5-F1
#
_entry.id   AF-A0A349SVP5-F1
#
_cell.length_a   1.000
_cell.length_b   1.000
_cell.length_c   1.000
_cell.angle_alpha   90.00
_cell.angle_beta   90.00
_cell.angle_gamma   90.00
#
_symmetry.space_group_name_H-M   'P 1'
#
loop_
_entity.id
_entity.type
_entity.pdbx_description
1 polymer ?
#
loop_
_entity_poly.entity_id
_entity_poly.type
_entity_poly.pdbx_seq_one_letter_code
_entity_poly.pdbx_strand_id
1 'polypeptide(L)'
;GIDPAENIGQMAKDKGLDVISEYFNATTAAAAVAQYGKAKVITSNNTFNHIDNLHDFMAGIQILLDDDGTFIVEVPQAIEYINKLMFDNIYHEHVSVFSVKSLVDLYRSFDMEIYDIEAIDVQGGSMRIYARNAADSDTIPGIVSEWLGKEKAVGLLDADTYKQYKLAVEKIRDELCAILADIKDNGKTVFGYGASAKGNTLLNYYGIGPDTMPFIVDKNTLKHGLYSPGMHIPVHPVEKIASDKPDYILILAWNFADEIMEQQAEFKAAGGKFIIPFPKPKVV
;
A
#
# COMPACT_ATOMS: atom_id res chain seq x y z
N GLY A 1 8.71 19.41 -5.18
CA GLY A 1 8.59 17.94 -5.07
C GLY A 1 9.71 17.28 -5.84
N ILE A 2 10.02 16.03 -5.51
CA ILE A 2 11.04 15.23 -6.21
C ILE A 2 10.38 13.89 -6.55
N ASP A 3 10.22 13.60 -7.84
CA ASP A 3 9.51 12.41 -8.32
C ASP A 3 10.11 11.97 -9.68
N PRO A 4 10.62 10.73 -9.81
CA PRO A 4 11.28 10.27 -11.04
C PRO A 4 10.31 10.03 -12.21
N ALA A 5 8.99 9.97 -11.97
CA ALA A 5 8.02 9.71 -13.03
C ALA A 5 7.81 10.96 -13.89
N GLU A 6 8.50 11.05 -15.02
CA GLU A 6 8.48 12.23 -15.91
C GLU A 6 7.05 12.66 -16.31
N ASN A 7 6.20 11.70 -16.68
CA ASN A 7 4.82 11.97 -17.09
C ASN A 7 3.97 12.54 -15.94
N ILE A 8 4.12 12.01 -14.73
CA ILE A 8 3.39 12.49 -13.54
C ILE A 8 3.96 13.83 -13.08
N GLY A 9 5.29 13.98 -13.09
CA GLY A 9 5.98 15.22 -12.79
C GLY A 9 5.55 16.35 -13.73
N GLN A 10 5.34 16.06 -15.03
CA GLN A 10 4.81 17.04 -15.96
C GLN A 10 3.36 17.44 -15.62
N MET A 11 2.48 16.48 -15.29
CA MET A 11 1.11 16.79 -14.86
C MET A 11 1.07 17.68 -13.60
N ALA A 12 2.04 17.53 -12.70
CA ALA A 12 2.18 18.38 -11.52
C ALA A 12 2.69 19.79 -11.89
N LYS A 13 3.67 19.89 -12.80
CA LYS A 13 4.16 21.17 -13.33
C LYS A 13 3.07 21.95 -14.05
N ASP A 14 2.22 21.28 -14.83
CA ASP A 14 1.09 21.89 -15.52
C ASP A 14 0.05 22.48 -14.54
N LYS A 15 0.06 22.04 -13.28
CA LYS A 15 -0.74 22.58 -12.18
C LYS A 15 -0.02 23.67 -11.37
N GLY A 16 1.16 24.12 -11.82
CA GLY A 16 1.95 25.16 -11.18
C GLY A 16 2.80 24.68 -9.98
N LEU A 17 3.07 23.38 -9.88
CA LEU A 17 3.94 22.83 -8.83
C LEU A 17 5.39 22.72 -9.33
N ASP A 18 6.34 23.10 -8.48
CA ASP A 18 7.77 22.88 -8.74
C ASP A 18 8.14 21.41 -8.49
N VAL A 19 8.56 20.69 -9.54
CA VAL A 19 8.93 19.27 -9.47
C VAL A 19 10.28 19.01 -10.15
N ILE A 20 11.19 18.38 -9.40
CA ILE A 20 12.44 17.83 -9.92
C ILE A 20 12.16 16.39 -10.35
N SER A 21 12.34 16.11 -11.64
CA SER A 21 12.02 14.80 -12.24
C SER A 21 13.17 13.82 -12.09
N GLU A 22 13.52 13.49 -10.84
CA GLU A 22 14.68 12.66 -10.47
C GLU A 22 14.34 11.77 -9.27
N TYR A 23 15.16 10.75 -9.02
CA TYR A 23 15.12 10.01 -7.75
C TYR A 23 15.69 10.86 -6.59
N PHE A 24 15.11 10.72 -5.40
CA PHE A 24 15.65 11.36 -4.20
C PHE A 24 16.88 10.60 -3.67
N ASN A 25 18.00 11.31 -3.49
CA ASN A 25 19.27 10.81 -2.95
C ASN A 25 20.13 11.98 -2.44
N ALA A 26 21.33 11.72 -1.95
CA ALA A 26 22.24 12.76 -1.46
C ALA A 26 22.59 13.82 -2.52
N THR A 27 22.73 13.42 -3.80
CA THR A 27 23.08 14.33 -4.89
C THR A 27 21.92 15.28 -5.21
N THR A 28 20.71 14.75 -5.35
CA THR A 28 19.52 15.56 -5.65
C THR A 28 19.11 16.42 -4.46
N ALA A 29 19.32 15.95 -3.24
CA ALA A 29 19.17 16.76 -2.03
C ALA A 29 20.13 17.96 -2.02
N ALA A 30 21.42 17.77 -2.33
CA ALA A 30 22.39 18.87 -2.39
C ALA A 30 22.04 19.91 -3.47
N ALA A 31 21.58 19.46 -4.63
CA ALA A 31 21.08 20.35 -5.68
C ALA A 31 19.84 21.14 -5.22
N ALA A 32 18.90 20.49 -4.53
CA ALA A 32 17.73 21.15 -3.97
C ALA A 32 18.10 22.21 -2.93
N VAL A 33 19.05 21.94 -2.04
CA VAL A 33 19.56 22.94 -1.07
C VAL A 33 20.17 24.15 -1.77
N ALA A 34 20.98 23.92 -2.81
CA ALA A 34 21.61 25.02 -3.56
C ALA A 34 20.59 25.94 -4.24
N GLN A 35 19.44 25.40 -4.67
CA GLN A 35 18.42 26.14 -5.38
C GLN A 35 17.35 26.74 -4.47
N TYR A 36 16.92 26.01 -3.44
CA TYR A 36 15.74 26.32 -2.63
C TYR A 36 16.04 26.51 -1.14
N GLY A 37 17.26 26.20 -0.69
CA GLY A 37 17.63 26.18 0.72
C GLY A 37 17.21 24.89 1.44
N LYS A 38 17.50 24.83 2.75
CA LYS A 38 17.07 23.73 3.62
C LYS A 38 15.54 23.75 3.84
N ALA A 39 14.96 22.57 4.07
CA ALA A 39 13.53 22.40 4.27
C ALA A 39 13.17 22.26 5.76
N LYS A 40 12.20 23.05 6.23
CA LYS A 40 11.61 22.89 7.57
C LYS A 40 10.77 21.62 7.71
N VAL A 41 10.18 21.16 6.60
CA VAL A 41 9.36 19.95 6.56
C VAL A 41 9.72 19.16 5.30
N ILE A 42 10.00 17.88 5.47
CA ILE A 42 10.13 16.92 4.38
C ILE A 42 9.05 15.85 4.59
N THR A 43 8.30 15.50 3.54
CA THR A 43 7.24 14.48 3.61
C THR A 43 7.49 13.39 2.57
N SER A 44 7.30 12.13 2.95
CA SER A 44 7.29 10.98 2.05
C SER A 44 6.07 10.11 2.34
N ASN A 45 5.14 10.04 1.41
CA ASN A 45 3.87 9.32 1.59
C ASN A 45 3.79 8.13 0.63
N ASN A 46 3.86 6.92 1.17
CA ASN A 46 3.83 5.66 0.42
C ASN A 46 4.95 5.56 -0.65
N THR A 47 6.09 6.21 -0.39
CA THR A 47 7.29 6.16 -1.23
C THR A 47 8.45 5.49 -0.51
N PHE A 48 8.58 5.71 0.82
CA PHE A 48 9.73 5.24 1.58
C PHE A 48 9.91 3.71 1.52
N ASN A 49 8.83 2.94 1.44
CA ASN A 49 8.87 1.48 1.31
C ASN A 49 9.17 0.97 -0.11
N HIS A 50 9.34 1.88 -1.07
CA HIS A 50 9.70 1.58 -2.46
C HIS A 50 11.20 1.80 -2.74
N ILE A 51 11.93 2.36 -1.78
CA ILE A 51 13.32 2.73 -1.96
C ILE A 51 14.21 1.54 -1.58
N ASP A 52 15.03 1.08 -2.53
CA ASP A 52 16.04 0.05 -2.29
C ASP A 52 17.22 0.61 -1.48
N ASN A 53 17.85 1.68 -1.96
CA ASN A 53 18.96 2.33 -1.26
C ASN A 53 18.49 3.36 -0.23
N LEU A 54 17.91 2.87 0.87
CA LEU A 54 17.45 3.71 1.98
C LEU A 54 18.57 4.53 2.64
N HIS A 55 19.82 4.06 2.59
CA HIS A 55 20.92 4.78 3.23
C HIS A 55 21.28 6.06 2.47
N ASP A 56 21.29 6.03 1.13
CA ASP A 56 21.51 7.22 0.30
C ASP A 56 20.29 8.16 0.35
N PHE A 57 19.08 7.61 0.46
CA PHE A 57 17.88 8.41 0.73
C PHE A 57 18.02 9.15 2.06
N MET A 58 18.36 8.46 3.16
CA MET A 58 18.53 9.08 4.47
C MET A 58 19.70 10.08 4.52
N ALA A 59 20.79 9.83 3.79
CA ALA A 59 21.85 10.82 3.61
C ALA A 59 21.32 12.09 2.93
N GLY A 60 20.44 11.95 1.93
CA GLY A 60 19.73 13.08 1.33
C GLY A 60 18.82 13.82 2.32
N ILE A 61 18.17 13.12 3.24
CA ILE A 61 17.37 13.73 4.31
C ILE A 61 18.25 14.58 5.23
N GLN A 62 19.40 14.06 5.69
CA GLN A 62 20.34 14.83 6.53
C GLN A 62 20.86 16.10 5.83
N ILE A 63 21.05 16.06 4.51
CA ILE A 63 21.48 17.22 3.72
C ILE A 63 20.36 18.27 3.61
N LEU A 64 19.14 17.83 3.28
CA LEU A 64 18.03 18.73 2.94
C LEU A 64 17.30 19.28 4.17
N LEU A 65 17.23 18.53 5.26
CA LEU A 65 16.46 18.92 6.44
C LEU A 65 17.13 20.06 7.22
N ASP A 66 16.34 21.05 7.59
CA ASP A 66 16.73 22.12 8.51
C ASP A 66 17.06 21.55 9.89
N ASP A 67 17.88 22.26 10.66
CA ASP A 67 18.38 21.79 11.96
C ASP A 67 17.22 21.64 12.97
N ASP A 68 16.19 22.49 12.88
CA ASP A 68 14.93 22.43 13.63
C ASP A 68 13.76 21.81 12.83
N GLY A 69 14.07 21.16 11.69
CA GLY A 69 13.09 20.61 10.77
C GLY A 69 12.49 19.28 11.22
N THR A 70 11.39 18.90 10.57
CA THR A 70 10.76 17.57 10.75
C THR A 70 10.71 16.79 9.44
N PHE A 71 11.06 15.51 9.52
CA PHE A 71 10.84 14.54 8.46
C PHE A 71 9.63 13.67 8.82
N ILE A 72 8.67 13.60 7.91
CA ILE A 72 7.41 12.89 8.09
C ILE A 72 7.33 11.77 7.05
N VAL A 73 7.16 10.54 7.52
CA VAL A 73 7.00 9.37 6.66
C VAL A 73 5.66 8.72 6.90
N GLU A 74 4.96 8.39 5.83
CA GLU A 74 3.76 7.56 5.87
C GLU A 74 4.02 6.26 5.10
N VAL A 75 3.89 5.12 5.78
CA VAL A 75 4.09 3.78 5.20
C VAL A 75 3.10 2.76 5.76
N PRO A 76 2.76 1.70 5.00
CA PRO A 76 2.02 0.55 5.52
C PRO A 76 2.71 -0.04 6.74
N GLN A 77 1.93 -0.37 7.77
CA GLN A 77 2.47 -0.81 9.04
C GLN A 77 2.63 -2.34 9.11
N ALA A 78 3.81 -2.84 9.47
CA ALA A 78 4.09 -4.28 9.55
C ALA A 78 3.11 -5.06 10.45
N ILE A 79 2.66 -4.47 11.57
CA ILE A 79 1.65 -5.09 12.46
C ILE A 79 0.38 -5.47 11.67
N GLU A 80 -0.05 -4.63 10.74
CA GLU A 80 -1.30 -4.81 10.01
C GLU A 80 -1.23 -5.95 8.99
N TYR A 81 -0.02 -6.29 8.51
CA TYR A 81 0.16 -7.49 7.69
C TYR A 81 -0.23 -8.73 8.46
N ILE A 82 0.17 -8.82 9.73
CA ILE A 82 -0.16 -9.96 10.60
C ILE A 82 -1.64 -9.91 11.00
N ASN A 83 -2.14 -8.76 11.44
CA ASN A 83 -3.51 -8.62 11.95
C ASN A 83 -4.58 -8.83 10.87
N LYS A 84 -4.34 -8.31 9.66
CA LYS A 84 -5.33 -8.27 8.57
C LYS A 84 -5.00 -9.22 7.42
N LEU A 85 -3.90 -9.96 7.52
CA LEU A 85 -3.48 -10.94 6.51
C LEU A 85 -3.21 -10.32 5.12
N MET A 86 -2.71 -9.09 5.10
CA MET A 86 -2.50 -8.25 3.89
C MET A 86 -1.28 -8.70 3.06
N PHE A 87 -1.22 -9.99 2.67
CA PHE A 87 -0.10 -10.52 1.87
C PHE A 87 -0.06 -9.92 0.46
N ASP A 88 -1.19 -9.43 -0.02
CA ASP A 88 -1.32 -8.79 -1.32
C ASP A 88 -0.59 -7.43 -1.38
N ASN A 89 -0.25 -6.85 -0.23
CA ASN A 89 0.69 -5.72 -0.15
C ASN A 89 2.15 -6.13 -0.44
N ILE A 90 2.47 -7.41 -0.62
CA ILE A 90 3.82 -7.87 -0.96
C ILE A 90 3.92 -7.97 -2.49
N TYR A 91 4.53 -6.97 -3.11
CA TYR A 91 4.79 -6.92 -4.55
C TYR A 91 6.08 -6.12 -4.84
N HIS A 92 6.55 -6.16 -6.08
CA HIS A 92 7.90 -5.69 -6.43
C HIS A 92 8.21 -4.23 -6.05
N GLU A 93 7.24 -3.32 -6.11
CA GLU A 93 7.47 -1.93 -5.71
C GLU A 93 7.59 -1.80 -4.18
N HIS A 94 7.03 -2.73 -3.39
CA HIS A 94 7.16 -2.75 -1.94
C HIS A 94 8.40 -3.53 -1.52
N VAL A 95 9.55 -2.89 -1.67
CA VAL A 95 10.87 -3.45 -1.31
C VAL A 95 10.97 -3.69 0.20
N SER A 96 10.34 -2.84 1.01
CA SER A 96 10.38 -2.92 2.48
C SER A 96 8.99 -3.04 3.10
N VAL A 97 8.90 -3.75 4.23
CA VAL A 97 7.74 -3.73 5.13
C VAL A 97 8.23 -3.23 6.48
N PHE A 98 7.82 -2.01 6.86
CA PHE A 98 8.40 -1.32 8.02
C PHE A 98 7.66 -1.63 9.32
N SER A 99 8.44 -1.97 10.35
CA SER A 99 8.06 -1.89 11.75
C SER A 99 8.59 -0.60 12.35
N VAL A 100 7.99 -0.13 13.43
CA VAL A 100 8.52 0.95 14.27
C VAL A 100 9.93 0.58 14.74
N LYS A 101 10.17 -0.68 15.14
CA LYS A 101 11.52 -1.13 15.50
C LYS A 101 12.54 -0.92 14.37
N SER A 102 12.23 -1.29 13.13
CA SER A 102 13.18 -1.14 12.02
C SER A 102 13.42 0.33 11.67
N LEU A 103 12.39 1.18 11.77
CA LEU A 103 12.54 2.62 11.61
C LEU A 103 13.37 3.23 12.75
N VAL A 104 13.13 2.88 14.02
CA VAL A 104 13.95 3.38 15.13
C VAL A 104 15.44 3.07 14.90
N ASP A 105 15.75 1.85 14.46
CA ASP A 105 17.14 1.47 14.18
C ASP A 105 17.73 2.26 13.01
N LEU A 106 16.98 2.41 11.91
CA LEU A 106 17.39 3.18 10.74
C LEU A 106 17.64 4.65 11.09
N TYR A 107 16.71 5.31 11.76
CA TYR A 107 16.85 6.74 12.04
C TYR A 107 18.02 7.03 12.98
N ARG A 108 18.26 6.15 13.96
CA ARG A 108 19.41 6.25 14.87
C ARG A 108 20.75 6.14 14.14
N SER A 109 20.86 5.37 13.06
CA SER A 109 22.10 5.31 12.28
C SER A 109 22.39 6.59 11.50
N PHE A 110 21.44 7.54 11.46
CA PHE A 110 21.56 8.85 10.83
C PHE A 110 21.39 9.99 11.85
N ASP A 111 21.70 9.75 13.13
CA ASP A 111 21.58 10.75 14.21
C ASP A 111 20.21 11.45 14.25
N MET A 112 19.15 10.69 13.92
CA MET A 112 17.76 11.14 13.99
C MET A 112 16.98 10.36 15.04
N GLU A 113 15.96 11.01 15.59
CA GLU A 113 15.03 10.40 16.54
C GLU A 113 13.59 10.52 16.03
N ILE A 114 12.80 9.48 16.29
CA ILE A 114 11.34 9.52 16.11
C ILE A 114 10.74 10.10 17.38
N TYR A 115 9.97 11.18 17.26
CA TYR A 115 9.33 11.84 18.40
C TYR A 115 7.82 11.59 18.49
N ASP A 116 7.18 11.21 17.38
CA ASP A 116 5.75 10.90 17.35
C ASP A 116 5.39 9.85 16.29
N ILE A 117 4.31 9.11 16.53
CA ILE A 117 3.79 8.07 15.64
C ILE A 117 2.26 8.01 15.72
N GLU A 118 1.59 8.22 14.59
CA GLU A 118 0.14 8.11 14.45
C GLU A 118 -0.26 6.86 13.68
N ALA A 119 -1.30 6.17 14.13
CA ALA A 119 -1.99 5.17 13.32
C ALA A 119 -2.93 5.87 12.33
N ILE A 120 -2.92 5.46 11.06
CA ILE A 120 -3.84 6.00 10.06
C ILE A 120 -4.48 4.86 9.26
N ASP A 121 -5.75 5.06 8.90
CA ASP A 121 -6.53 4.06 8.15
C ASP A 121 -6.42 4.28 6.63
N VAL A 122 -5.19 4.27 6.15
CA VAL A 122 -4.85 4.40 4.72
C VAL A 122 -4.19 3.09 4.27
N GLN A 123 -4.42 2.69 3.02
CA GLN A 123 -3.83 1.47 2.41
C GLN A 123 -4.11 0.16 3.19
N GLY A 124 -5.18 0.12 3.97
CA GLY A 124 -5.55 -1.03 4.80
C GLY A 124 -4.89 -1.04 6.19
N GLY A 125 -4.13 0.00 6.53
CA GLY A 125 -3.46 0.16 7.83
C GLY A 125 -2.04 0.66 7.65
N SER A 126 -1.82 1.92 7.98
CA SER A 126 -0.53 2.59 7.86
C SER A 126 -0.17 3.30 9.16
N MET A 127 1.08 3.73 9.24
CA MET A 127 1.55 4.62 10.30
C MET A 127 2.16 5.87 9.67
N ARG A 128 1.97 7.00 10.35
CA ARG A 128 2.70 8.23 10.09
C ARG A 128 3.73 8.44 11.19
N ILE A 129 4.98 8.55 10.80
CA ILE A 129 6.13 8.73 11.68
C ILE A 129 6.62 10.16 11.56
N TYR A 130 6.90 10.78 12.69
CA TYR A 130 7.50 12.10 12.77
C TYR A 130 8.87 11.98 13.40
N ALA A 131 9.88 12.44 12.67
CA ALA A 131 11.27 12.39 13.07
C ALA A 131 11.95 13.75 12.89
N ARG A 132 13.07 13.90 13.58
CA ARG A 132 13.93 15.10 13.56
C ARG A 132 15.37 14.71 13.88
N ASN A 133 16.29 15.66 13.74
CA ASN A 133 17.66 15.49 14.23
C ASN A 133 17.64 15.19 15.73
N ALA A 134 18.37 14.16 16.17
CA ALA A 134 18.38 13.73 17.56
C ALA A 134 18.98 14.83 18.45
N ALA A 135 18.29 15.15 19.55
CA ALA A 135 18.85 15.98 20.61
C ALA A 135 19.64 15.13 21.61
N ASP A 136 19.19 13.89 21.83
CA ASP A 136 19.79 12.87 22.69
C ASP A 136 19.41 11.48 22.13
N SER A 137 20.39 10.71 21.64
CA SER A 137 20.17 9.43 20.98
C SER A 137 19.74 8.30 21.93
N ASP A 138 19.92 8.48 23.24
CA ASP A 138 19.66 7.44 24.25
C ASP A 138 18.20 7.42 24.73
N THR A 139 17.49 8.55 24.64
CA THR A 139 16.10 8.66 25.13
C THR A 139 15.09 8.14 24.10
N ILE A 140 14.22 7.21 24.50
CA ILE A 140 13.10 6.73 23.68
C ILE A 140 11.80 7.43 24.13
N PRO A 141 11.12 8.18 23.26
CA PRO A 141 9.83 8.78 23.59
C PRO A 141 8.77 7.76 24.00
N GLY A 142 7.86 8.17 24.89
CA GLY A 142 6.82 7.27 25.43
C GLY A 142 5.93 6.65 24.34
N ILE A 143 5.56 7.43 23.32
CA ILE A 143 4.76 6.96 22.18
C ILE A 143 5.50 5.88 21.37
N VAL A 144 6.82 6.06 21.15
CA VAL A 144 7.65 5.06 20.48
C VAL A 144 7.70 3.77 21.29
N SER A 145 7.88 3.89 22.62
CA SER A 145 7.89 2.74 23.52
C SER A 145 6.55 1.97 23.51
N GLU A 146 5.42 2.68 23.45
CA GLU A 146 4.10 2.07 23.31
C GLU A 146 3.98 1.24 22.03
N TRP A 147 4.40 1.80 20.90
CA TRP A 147 4.37 1.09 19.62
C TRP A 147 5.30 -0.13 19.59
N LEU A 148 6.51 -0.02 20.12
CA LEU A 148 7.41 -1.18 20.27
C LEU A 148 6.77 -2.28 21.14
N GLY A 149 6.01 -1.88 22.17
CA GLY A 149 5.20 -2.80 22.98
C GLY A 149 4.13 -3.53 22.16
N LYS A 150 3.40 -2.81 21.30
CA LYS A 150 2.40 -3.40 20.37
C LYS A 150 3.03 -4.40 19.41
N GLU A 151 4.18 -4.05 18.81
CA GLU A 151 4.91 -4.94 17.89
C GLU A 151 5.36 -6.23 18.56
N LYS A 152 5.88 -6.12 19.78
CA LYS A 152 6.28 -7.27 20.59
C LYS A 152 5.07 -8.14 20.94
N ALA A 153 3.93 -7.54 21.29
CA ALA A 153 2.71 -8.28 21.64
C ALA A 153 2.13 -9.08 20.47
N VAL A 154 2.24 -8.57 19.24
CA VAL A 154 1.82 -9.26 18.00
C VAL A 154 2.84 -10.33 17.57
N GLY A 155 4.05 -10.32 18.14
CA GLY A 155 5.08 -11.30 17.86
C GLY A 155 5.88 -11.00 16.59
N LEU A 156 6.04 -9.72 16.20
CA LEU A 156 6.82 -9.34 15.02
C LEU A 156 8.32 -9.72 15.12
N LEU A 157 8.81 -10.01 16.33
CA LEU A 157 10.19 -10.46 16.55
C LEU A 157 10.30 -11.99 16.63
N ASP A 158 9.21 -12.73 16.41
CA ASP A 158 9.16 -14.18 16.49
C ASP A 158 8.98 -14.80 15.10
N ALA A 159 9.87 -15.74 14.75
CA ALA A 159 9.80 -16.47 13.49
C ALA A 159 8.53 -17.33 13.36
N ASP A 160 7.97 -17.82 14.48
CA ASP A 160 6.77 -18.64 14.46
C ASP A 160 5.52 -17.83 14.04
N THR A 161 5.48 -16.52 14.32
CA THR A 161 4.44 -15.60 13.82
C THR A 161 4.34 -15.65 12.31
N TYR A 162 5.48 -15.61 11.61
CA TYR A 162 5.52 -15.62 10.15
C TYR A 162 5.17 -16.99 9.56
N LYS A 163 5.47 -18.09 10.27
CA LYS A 163 5.01 -19.44 9.87
C LYS A 163 3.49 -19.54 9.96
N GLN A 164 2.89 -19.04 11.05
CA GLN A 164 1.43 -19.02 11.21
C GLN A 164 0.75 -18.09 10.21
N TYR A 165 1.36 -16.92 9.94
CA TYR A 165 0.92 -16.00 8.91
C TYR A 165 0.82 -16.68 7.53
N LYS A 166 1.85 -17.42 7.11
CA LYS A 166 1.82 -18.19 5.87
C LYS A 166 0.64 -19.16 5.83
N LEU A 167 0.44 -19.96 6.89
CA LEU A 167 -0.66 -20.92 6.95
C LEU A 167 -2.04 -20.23 6.88
N ALA A 168 -2.18 -19.07 7.52
CA ALA A 168 -3.40 -18.28 7.47
C ALA A 168 -3.68 -17.72 6.05
N VAL A 169 -2.63 -17.26 5.35
CA VAL A 169 -2.73 -16.81 3.95
C VAL A 169 -3.13 -17.95 3.01
N GLU A 170 -2.57 -19.14 3.19
CA GLU A 170 -2.94 -20.35 2.42
C GLU A 170 -4.39 -20.78 2.72
N LYS A 171 -4.84 -20.64 3.96
CA LYS A 171 -6.24 -20.90 4.32
C LYS A 171 -7.21 -19.92 3.64
N ILE A 172 -6.88 -18.63 3.59
CA ILE A 172 -7.69 -17.63 2.87
C ILE A 172 -7.77 -17.96 1.38
N ARG A 173 -6.67 -18.41 0.77
CA ARG A 173 -6.67 -18.88 -0.63
C ARG A 173 -7.74 -19.95 -0.82
N ASP A 174 -7.70 -20.99 0.00
CA ASP A 174 -8.57 -22.14 -0.16
C ASP A 174 -10.03 -21.75 0.07
N GLU A 175 -10.31 -20.90 1.06
CA GLU A 175 -11.66 -20.35 1.32
C GLU A 175 -12.16 -19.49 0.15
N LEU A 176 -11.35 -18.58 -0.38
CA LEU A 176 -11.74 -17.70 -1.49
C LEU A 176 -11.94 -18.49 -2.78
N CYS A 177 -11.01 -19.38 -3.12
CA CYS A 177 -11.13 -20.22 -4.33
C CYS A 177 -12.34 -21.14 -4.26
N ALA A 178 -12.70 -21.66 -3.07
CA ALA A 178 -13.92 -22.44 -2.89
C ALA A 178 -15.18 -21.59 -3.14
N ILE A 179 -15.23 -20.34 -2.66
CA ILE A 179 -16.34 -19.42 -2.95
C ILE A 179 -16.46 -19.17 -4.45
N LEU A 180 -15.35 -18.89 -5.15
CA LEU A 180 -15.37 -18.62 -6.59
C LEU A 180 -15.76 -19.85 -7.41
N ALA A 181 -15.30 -21.04 -7.00
CA ALA A 181 -15.68 -22.30 -7.63
C ALA A 181 -17.18 -22.58 -7.47
N ASP A 182 -17.74 -22.41 -6.27
CA ASP A 182 -19.19 -22.57 -6.03
C ASP A 182 -20.03 -21.61 -6.89
N ILE A 183 -19.61 -20.34 -7.00
CA ILE A 183 -20.27 -19.36 -7.88
C ILE A 183 -20.30 -19.87 -9.33
N LYS A 184 -19.15 -20.33 -9.84
CA LYS A 184 -19.02 -20.85 -11.21
C LYS A 184 -19.83 -22.13 -11.43
N ASP A 185 -19.79 -23.07 -10.49
CA ASP A 185 -20.52 -24.34 -10.56
C ASP A 185 -22.04 -24.14 -10.56
N ASN A 186 -22.51 -23.06 -9.93
CA ASN A 186 -23.91 -22.63 -9.97
C ASN A 186 -24.26 -21.79 -11.23
N GLY A 187 -23.36 -21.69 -12.21
CA GLY A 187 -23.56 -20.96 -13.45
C GLY A 187 -23.62 -19.44 -13.29
N LYS A 188 -23.13 -18.91 -12.17
CA LYS A 188 -23.11 -17.47 -11.87
C LYS A 188 -21.79 -16.83 -12.28
N THR A 189 -21.84 -15.51 -12.43
CA THR A 189 -20.72 -14.70 -12.93
C THR A 189 -20.07 -13.86 -11.83
N VAL A 190 -18.74 -13.71 -11.90
CA VAL A 190 -17.98 -12.86 -10.97
C VAL A 190 -17.02 -11.95 -11.73
N PHE A 191 -17.09 -10.64 -11.50
CA PHE A 191 -16.12 -9.67 -12.04
C PHE A 191 -15.17 -9.21 -10.95
N GLY A 192 -13.97 -8.77 -11.34
CA GLY A 192 -13.06 -8.07 -10.44
C GLY A 192 -13.36 -6.57 -10.41
N TYR A 193 -13.20 -5.91 -9.26
CA TYR A 193 -13.27 -4.46 -9.14
C TYR A 193 -11.97 -3.88 -8.60
N GLY A 194 -11.35 -3.01 -9.39
CA GLY A 194 -10.07 -2.37 -9.14
C GLY A 194 -8.90 -3.22 -9.63
N ALA A 195 -8.30 -2.87 -10.77
CA ALA A 195 -7.07 -3.50 -11.27
C ALA A 195 -5.85 -2.97 -10.52
N SER A 196 -5.83 -3.14 -9.19
CA SER A 196 -4.79 -2.63 -8.29
C SER A 196 -3.51 -3.48 -8.35
N ALA A 197 -2.36 -2.88 -8.01
CA ALA A 197 -1.10 -3.62 -7.89
C ALA A 197 -1.24 -4.82 -6.93
N LYS A 198 -1.86 -4.57 -5.77
CA LYS A 198 -2.15 -5.57 -4.73
C LYS A 198 -3.06 -6.70 -5.23
N GLY A 199 -4.12 -6.34 -5.95
CA GLY A 199 -5.02 -7.29 -6.59
C GLY A 199 -4.27 -8.27 -7.49
N ASN A 200 -3.25 -7.81 -8.22
CA ASN A 200 -2.45 -8.69 -9.06
C ASN A 200 -1.64 -9.72 -8.24
N THR A 201 -1.09 -9.36 -7.08
CA THR A 201 -0.44 -10.34 -6.19
C THR A 201 -1.42 -11.42 -5.77
N LEU A 202 -2.62 -11.05 -5.33
CA LEU A 202 -3.66 -12.01 -4.96
C LEU A 202 -4.01 -12.93 -6.13
N LEU A 203 -4.31 -12.36 -7.30
CA LEU A 203 -4.75 -13.12 -8.48
C LEU A 203 -3.67 -14.11 -8.94
N ASN A 204 -2.42 -13.69 -9.01
CA ASN A 204 -1.31 -14.55 -9.41
C ASN A 204 -1.03 -15.63 -8.38
N TYR A 205 -0.95 -15.27 -7.09
CA TYR A 205 -0.62 -16.23 -6.04
C TYR A 205 -1.73 -17.28 -5.85
N TYR A 206 -2.98 -16.89 -6.06
CA TYR A 206 -4.13 -17.80 -5.93
C TYR A 206 -4.52 -18.49 -7.24
N GLY A 207 -3.91 -18.12 -8.37
CA GLY A 207 -4.20 -18.71 -9.68
C GLY A 207 -5.59 -18.36 -10.22
N ILE A 208 -6.11 -17.17 -9.91
CA ILE A 208 -7.43 -16.71 -10.36
C ILE A 208 -7.27 -15.97 -11.68
N GLY A 209 -7.74 -16.59 -12.77
CA GLY A 209 -7.61 -16.10 -14.15
C GLY A 209 -8.95 -15.93 -14.88
N PRO A 210 -8.91 -15.67 -16.21
CA PRO A 210 -10.08 -15.42 -17.05
C PRO A 210 -11.14 -16.51 -17.01
N ASP A 211 -10.74 -17.77 -16.77
CA ASP A 211 -11.65 -18.91 -16.64
C ASP A 211 -12.58 -18.80 -15.41
N THR A 212 -12.19 -18.03 -14.40
CA THR A 212 -12.98 -17.78 -13.19
C THR A 212 -13.55 -16.37 -13.19
N MET A 213 -12.74 -15.39 -13.61
CA MET A 213 -13.08 -13.97 -13.58
C MET A 213 -12.80 -13.37 -14.97
N PRO A 214 -13.82 -13.26 -15.84
CA PRO A 214 -13.63 -12.96 -17.26
C PRO A 214 -13.03 -11.57 -17.51
N PHE A 215 -13.23 -10.61 -16.59
CA PHE A 215 -12.58 -9.30 -16.63
C PHE A 215 -12.58 -8.61 -15.27
N ILE A 216 -11.77 -7.56 -15.19
CA ILE A 216 -11.73 -6.61 -14.07
C ILE A 216 -12.27 -5.27 -14.57
N VAL A 217 -13.03 -4.55 -13.75
CA VAL A 217 -13.37 -3.15 -14.00
C VAL A 217 -12.52 -2.22 -13.13
N ASP A 218 -12.13 -1.06 -13.67
CA ASP A 218 -11.36 -0.04 -12.95
C ASP A 218 -11.83 1.36 -13.36
N LYS A 219 -11.72 2.35 -12.48
CA LYS A 219 -12.03 3.77 -12.80
C LYS A 219 -10.90 4.45 -13.55
N ASN A 220 -9.66 3.98 -13.40
CA ASN A 220 -8.50 4.57 -14.03
C ASN A 220 -8.51 4.27 -15.55
N THR A 221 -8.77 5.30 -16.34
CA THR A 221 -8.86 5.23 -17.80
C THR A 221 -7.55 4.79 -18.46
N LEU A 222 -6.40 5.01 -17.81
CA LEU A 222 -5.09 4.56 -18.31
C LEU A 222 -4.95 3.03 -18.33
N LYS A 223 -5.81 2.30 -17.61
CA LYS A 223 -5.79 0.84 -17.56
C LYS A 223 -6.78 0.19 -18.52
N HIS A 224 -7.73 0.94 -19.08
CA HIS A 224 -8.79 0.38 -19.91
C HIS A 224 -8.23 -0.19 -21.20
N GLY A 225 -8.70 -1.38 -21.60
CA GLY A 225 -8.21 -2.10 -22.77
C GLY A 225 -6.87 -2.81 -22.57
N LEU A 226 -6.28 -2.71 -21.38
CA LEU A 226 -5.10 -3.49 -20.99
C LEU A 226 -5.50 -4.78 -20.26
N TYR A 227 -4.49 -5.51 -19.77
CA TYR A 227 -4.65 -6.78 -19.06
C TYR A 227 -3.92 -6.75 -17.72
N SER A 228 -4.43 -7.50 -16.75
CA SER A 228 -3.75 -7.70 -15.47
C SER A 228 -2.41 -8.44 -15.69
N PRO A 229 -1.30 -8.01 -15.07
CA PRO A 229 -0.02 -8.71 -15.13
C PRO A 229 -0.13 -10.19 -14.68
N GLY A 230 0.50 -11.09 -15.44
CA GLY A 230 0.58 -12.53 -15.14
C GLY A 230 -0.69 -13.32 -15.47
N MET A 231 -1.82 -13.01 -14.84
CA MET A 231 -3.09 -13.72 -15.08
C MET A 231 -3.82 -13.30 -16.36
N HIS A 232 -3.40 -12.19 -16.99
CA HIS A 232 -3.94 -11.69 -18.27
C HIS A 232 -5.47 -11.53 -18.31
N ILE A 233 -6.05 -10.98 -17.24
CA ILE A 233 -7.47 -10.66 -17.16
C ILE A 233 -7.70 -9.29 -17.78
N PRO A 234 -8.56 -9.14 -18.79
CA PRO A 234 -8.80 -7.84 -19.43
C PRO A 234 -9.40 -6.83 -18.45
N VAL A 235 -9.02 -5.55 -18.62
CA VAL A 235 -9.47 -4.44 -17.78
C VAL A 235 -10.42 -3.52 -18.56
N HIS A 236 -11.60 -3.29 -18.00
CA HIS A 236 -12.68 -2.51 -18.61
C HIS A 236 -13.13 -1.31 -17.75
N PRO A 237 -13.90 -0.37 -18.35
CA PRO A 237 -14.61 0.67 -17.60
C PRO A 237 -15.67 0.10 -16.66
N VAL A 238 -15.96 0.82 -15.56
CA VAL A 238 -16.93 0.42 -14.52
C VAL A 238 -18.36 0.31 -15.04
N GLU A 239 -18.70 1.02 -16.12
CA GLU A 239 -20.00 1.00 -16.78
C GLU A 239 -20.39 -0.40 -17.28
N LYS A 240 -19.40 -1.29 -17.47
CA LYS A 240 -19.62 -2.68 -17.87
C LYS A 240 -20.37 -3.49 -16.82
N ILE A 241 -20.37 -3.07 -15.55
CA ILE A 241 -21.20 -3.69 -14.50
C ILE A 241 -22.69 -3.56 -14.85
N ALA A 242 -23.13 -2.37 -15.28
CA ALA A 242 -24.54 -2.12 -15.57
C ALA A 242 -25.01 -2.81 -16.86
N SER A 243 -24.13 -2.94 -17.86
CA SER A 243 -24.44 -3.62 -19.13
C SER A 243 -24.46 -5.14 -19.00
N ASP A 244 -23.44 -5.70 -18.36
CA ASP A 244 -23.21 -7.15 -18.35
C ASP A 244 -23.80 -7.82 -17.11
N LYS A 245 -24.16 -7.04 -16.09
CA LYS A 245 -24.92 -7.43 -14.88
C LYS A 245 -24.38 -8.71 -14.23
N PRO A 246 -23.18 -8.67 -13.64
CA PRO A 246 -22.63 -9.84 -12.97
C PRO A 246 -23.49 -10.24 -11.76
N ASP A 247 -23.34 -11.47 -11.27
CA ASP A 247 -23.96 -11.88 -10.00
C ASP A 247 -23.11 -11.42 -8.80
N TYR A 248 -21.78 -11.45 -8.96
CA TYR A 248 -20.81 -11.13 -7.92
C TYR A 248 -19.73 -10.15 -8.41
N ILE A 249 -19.23 -9.33 -7.48
CA ILE A 249 -18.04 -8.51 -7.67
C ILE A 249 -17.00 -8.86 -6.60
N LEU A 250 -15.84 -9.36 -7.00
CA LEU A 250 -14.67 -9.48 -6.13
C LEU A 250 -13.95 -8.13 -6.05
N ILE A 251 -13.94 -7.53 -4.85
CA ILE A 251 -13.29 -6.24 -4.62
C ILE A 251 -11.78 -6.47 -4.42
N LEU A 252 -11.00 -6.28 -5.49
CA LEU A 252 -9.54 -6.37 -5.47
C LEU A 252 -8.90 -5.12 -4.86
N ALA A 253 -9.56 -3.97 -4.99
CA ALA A 253 -9.22 -2.74 -4.27
C ALA A 253 -9.91 -2.68 -2.90
N TRP A 254 -9.78 -3.74 -2.10
CA TRP A 254 -10.55 -3.97 -0.86
C TRP A 254 -10.35 -2.91 0.21
N ASN A 255 -9.24 -2.17 0.21
CA ASN A 255 -9.02 -1.05 1.11
C ASN A 255 -9.96 0.14 0.85
N PHE A 256 -10.72 0.10 -0.24
CA PHE A 256 -11.81 1.03 -0.56
C PHE A 256 -13.17 0.31 -0.62
N ALA A 257 -13.31 -0.85 0.02
CA ALA A 257 -14.51 -1.69 -0.13
C ALA A 257 -15.81 -0.94 0.20
N ASP A 258 -15.85 -0.17 1.29
CA ASP A 258 -17.05 0.57 1.67
C ASP A 258 -17.42 1.65 0.64
N GLU A 259 -16.43 2.43 0.19
CA GLU A 259 -16.61 3.44 -0.86
C GLU A 259 -17.05 2.80 -2.19
N ILE A 260 -16.45 1.67 -2.57
CA ILE A 260 -16.81 0.93 -3.79
C ILE A 260 -18.24 0.40 -3.68
N MET A 261 -18.62 -0.19 -2.55
CA MET A 261 -19.99 -0.69 -2.34
C MET A 261 -21.03 0.44 -2.35
N GLU A 262 -20.69 1.62 -1.84
CA GLU A 262 -21.54 2.81 -1.92
C GLU A 262 -21.69 3.30 -3.36
N GLN A 263 -20.58 3.40 -4.11
CA GLN A 263 -20.59 3.79 -5.52
C GLN A 263 -21.35 2.80 -6.41
N GLN A 264 -21.38 1.52 -6.03
CA GLN A 264 -22.09 0.45 -6.74
C GLN A 264 -23.44 0.11 -6.07
N ALA A 265 -24.09 1.10 -5.45
CA ALA A 265 -25.39 0.92 -4.79
C ALA A 265 -26.49 0.39 -5.73
N GLU A 266 -26.50 0.78 -7.00
CA GLU A 266 -27.47 0.27 -7.98
C GLU A 266 -27.30 -1.23 -8.25
N PHE A 267 -26.05 -1.69 -8.39
CA PHE A 267 -25.73 -3.12 -8.50
C PHE A 267 -26.21 -3.90 -7.27
N LYS A 268 -25.97 -3.36 -6.07
CA LYS A 268 -26.46 -3.94 -4.81
C LYS A 268 -27.99 -3.99 -4.76
N ALA A 269 -28.65 -2.91 -5.14
CA ALA A 269 -30.12 -2.82 -5.15
C ALA A 269 -30.75 -3.80 -6.16
N ALA A 270 -30.04 -4.12 -7.24
CA ALA A 270 -30.43 -5.14 -8.22
C ALA A 270 -30.19 -6.59 -7.74
N GLY A 271 -29.69 -6.80 -6.53
CA GLY A 271 -29.44 -8.12 -5.94
C GLY A 271 -28.02 -8.67 -6.16
N GLY A 272 -27.14 -7.87 -6.76
CA GLY A 272 -25.72 -8.19 -6.89
C GLY A 272 -25.02 -8.26 -5.53
N LYS A 273 -23.99 -9.10 -5.44
CA LYS A 273 -23.24 -9.36 -4.20
C LYS A 273 -21.78 -8.99 -4.33
N PHE A 274 -21.17 -8.58 -3.22
CA PHE A 274 -19.74 -8.28 -3.18
C PHE A 274 -18.98 -9.40 -2.48
N ILE A 275 -17.73 -9.61 -2.89
CA ILE A 275 -16.79 -10.51 -2.22
C ILE A 275 -15.62 -9.64 -1.74
N ILE A 276 -15.38 -9.65 -0.43
CA ILE A 276 -14.23 -8.99 0.18
C ILE A 276 -13.22 -10.07 0.57
N PRO A 277 -11.98 -10.07 0.03
CA PRO A 277 -11.03 -11.16 0.21
C PRO A 277 -10.38 -11.22 1.60
N PHE A 278 -10.23 -10.07 2.27
CA PHE A 278 -9.50 -9.95 3.55
C PHE A 278 -10.35 -9.34 4.67
N PRO A 279 -10.00 -9.57 5.95
CA PRO A 279 -9.02 -10.55 6.45
C PRO A 279 -9.54 -11.99 6.42
N LYS A 280 -10.82 -12.15 6.06
CA LYS A 280 -11.44 -13.43 5.76
C LYS A 280 -12.38 -13.23 4.57
N PRO A 281 -12.37 -14.14 3.57
CA PRO A 281 -13.30 -14.08 2.46
C PRO A 281 -14.74 -14.03 2.96
N LYS A 282 -15.48 -13.00 2.55
CA LYS A 282 -16.90 -12.85 2.89
C LYS A 282 -17.70 -12.35 1.69
N VAL A 283 -18.90 -12.88 1.56
CA VAL A 283 -19.92 -12.40 0.63
C VAL A 283 -20.80 -11.40 1.38
N VAL A 284 -21.00 -10.21 0.81
CA VAL A 284 -21.77 -9.09 1.38
C VAL A 284 -22.90 -8.69 0.43
#